data_AF-A0AAV1PEN6-F1
#
_entry.id   AF-A0AAV1PEN6-F1
#
_cell.length_a   1.000
_cell.length_b   1.000
_cell.length_c   1.000
_cell.angle_alpha   90.00
_cell.angle_beta   90.00
_cell.angle_gamma   90.00
#
_symmetry.space_group_name_H-M   'P 1'
#
loop_
_entity.id
_entity.type
_entity.pdbx_description
1 polymer ?
#
loop_
_entity_poly.entity_id
_entity_poly.type
_entity_poly.pdbx_seq_one_letter_code
_entity_poly.pdbx_strand_id
1 'polypeptide(L)'
;MAGPTEWQLCILCQKQMDEKLVCPLANPVASRGEGAYTEIISLARQFRAIGAAPHPDVELPDEESMQQNRASRHKTCRKLYRPTALDNAKKRYSEGLLPAIRRSCWT
;
A
#
# COMPACT_ATOMS: atom_id res chain seq x y z
N MET A 1 15.63 11.55 -6.55
CA MET A 1 15.52 12.02 -5.16
C MET A 1 14.08 11.83 -4.74
N ALA A 2 13.77 10.79 -3.97
CA ALA A 2 12.45 10.68 -3.36
C ALA A 2 12.33 11.79 -2.32
N GLY A 3 11.31 12.64 -2.45
CA GLY A 3 11.04 13.69 -1.47
C GLY A 3 10.70 13.10 -0.09
N PRO A 4 10.71 13.92 0.97
CA PRO A 4 10.33 13.46 2.30
C PRO A 4 8.90 12.88 2.28
N THR A 5 8.70 11.74 2.96
CA THR A 5 7.38 11.11 3.11
C THR A 5 6.44 12.07 3.83
N GLU A 6 5.33 12.42 3.19
CA GLU A 6 4.31 13.27 3.80
C GLU A 6 3.33 12.41 4.61
N TRP A 7 3.49 12.42 5.93
CA TRP A 7 2.70 11.59 6.85
C TRP A 7 1.21 11.95 6.91
N GLN A 8 0.85 13.15 6.45
CA GLN A 8 -0.54 13.60 6.31
C GLN A 8 -1.24 13.03 5.06
N LEU A 9 -0.48 12.42 4.15
CA LEU A 9 -0.97 11.80 2.93
C LEU A 9 -1.09 10.28 3.09
N CYS A 10 -1.69 9.63 2.10
CA CYS A 10 -1.74 8.18 2.09
C CYS A 10 -0.35 7.59 1.91
N ILE A 11 0.08 6.73 2.84
CA ILE A 11 1.41 6.11 2.80
C ILE A 11 1.67 5.25 1.56
N LEU A 12 0.62 4.73 0.92
CA LEU A 12 0.71 3.84 -0.25
C LEU A 12 0.74 4.59 -1.59
N CYS A 13 0.16 5.80 -1.67
CA CYS A 13 0.06 6.55 -2.92
C CYS A 13 0.65 7.97 -2.87
N GLN A 14 1.08 8.44 -1.69
CA GLN A 14 1.59 9.80 -1.41
C GLN A 14 0.72 10.91 -2.02
N LYS A 15 -0.61 10.73 -1.92
CA LYS A 15 -1.61 11.68 -2.41
C LYS A 15 -2.69 11.88 -1.36
N GLN A 16 -3.35 13.03 -1.44
CA GLN A 16 -4.63 13.28 -0.79
C GLN A 16 -5.73 12.94 -1.80
N MET A 17 -6.77 12.27 -1.34
CA MET A 17 -8.00 12.02 -2.11
C MET A 17 -9.19 12.50 -1.29
N ASP A 18 -10.35 12.60 -1.95
CA ASP A 18 -11.62 12.93 -1.29
C ASP A 18 -12.02 11.88 -0.23
N GLU A 19 -11.46 10.67 -0.33
CA GLU A 19 -11.71 9.62 0.67
C GLU A 19 -10.94 9.84 1.98
N LYS A 20 -11.61 9.54 3.10
CA LYS A 20 -11.01 9.63 4.44
C LYS A 20 -9.85 8.65 4.61
N LEU A 21 -8.71 9.18 5.03
CA LEU A 21 -7.54 8.41 5.47
C LEU A 21 -7.86 7.60 6.74
N VAL A 22 -7.43 6.34 6.74
CA VAL A 22 -7.62 5.41 7.85
C VAL A 22 -6.26 4.94 8.36
N CYS A 23 -6.00 5.19 9.64
CA CYS A 23 -4.83 4.67 10.33
C CYS A 23 -5.05 3.19 10.69
N PRO A 24 -4.14 2.27 10.34
CA PRO A 24 -4.25 0.84 10.70
C PRO A 24 -4.34 0.61 12.21
N LEU A 25 -3.67 1.45 13.00
CA LEU A 25 -3.69 1.42 14.47
C LEU A 25 -4.91 2.12 15.10
N ALA A 26 -5.81 2.71 14.29
CA ALA A 26 -7.03 3.29 14.85
C ALA A 26 -8.05 2.23 15.27
N ASN A 27 -7.92 0.99 14.77
CA ASN A 27 -8.80 -0.11 15.17
C ASN A 27 -8.18 -0.82 16.39
N PRO A 28 -8.85 -0.85 17.56
CA PRO A 28 -8.33 -1.48 18.77
C PRO A 28 -8.06 -2.99 18.63
N VAL A 29 -8.73 -3.67 17.69
CA VAL A 29 -8.47 -5.07 17.36
C VAL A 29 -7.16 -5.23 16.57
N ALA A 30 -6.84 -4.27 15.69
CA ALA A 30 -5.60 -4.24 14.94
C ALA A 30 -4.41 -3.74 15.78
N SER A 31 -4.65 -2.87 16.77
CA SER A 31 -3.62 -2.38 17.70
C SER A 31 -3.10 -3.41 18.69
N ARG A 32 -3.78 -4.55 18.84
CA ARG A 32 -3.22 -5.72 19.56
C ARG A 32 -2.30 -6.58 18.67
N GLY A 33 -2.31 -6.36 17.36
CA GLY A 33 -1.44 -7.05 16.41
C GLY A 33 -0.22 -6.21 16.08
N GLU A 34 0.92 -6.51 16.71
CA GLU A 34 2.22 -6.24 16.10
C GLU A 34 2.16 -6.75 14.64
N GLY A 35 2.45 -5.87 13.67
CA GLY A 35 2.49 -6.24 12.25
C GLY A 35 1.39 -5.66 11.35
N ALA A 36 0.54 -4.74 11.82
CA ALA A 36 -0.42 -4.04 10.96
C ALA A 36 0.25 -3.28 9.80
N TYR A 37 1.49 -2.78 10.00
CA TYR A 37 2.31 -2.17 8.95
C TYR A 37 3.23 -3.19 8.27
N THR A 38 3.73 -4.20 8.99
CA THR A 38 4.46 -5.33 8.40
C THR A 38 3.70 -5.97 7.25
N GLU A 39 2.40 -6.23 7.39
CA GLU A 39 1.59 -6.77 6.30
C GLU A 39 1.56 -5.83 5.08
N ILE A 40 1.49 -4.52 5.32
CA ILE A 40 1.48 -3.50 4.25
C ILE A 40 2.80 -3.51 3.49
N ILE A 41 3.91 -3.47 4.22
CA ILE A 41 5.26 -3.48 3.66
C ILE A 41 5.48 -4.79 2.90
N SER A 42 5.09 -5.93 3.47
CA SER A 42 5.21 -7.25 2.86
C SER A 42 4.42 -7.34 1.55
N LEU A 43 3.14 -6.95 1.55
CA LEU A 43 2.32 -6.97 0.35
C LEU A 43 2.89 -6.06 -0.73
N ALA A 44 3.27 -4.83 -0.37
CA ALA A 44 3.83 -3.88 -1.33
C ALA A 44 5.14 -4.38 -1.94
N ARG A 45 6.05 -4.98 -1.13
CA ARG A 45 7.27 -5.63 -1.64
C ARG A 45 6.94 -6.75 -2.62
N GLN A 46 5.98 -7.61 -2.27
CA GLN A 46 5.57 -8.72 -3.16
C GLN A 46 4.94 -8.22 -4.47
N PHE A 47 4.13 -7.18 -4.43
CA PHE A 47 3.58 -6.55 -5.64
C PHE A 47 4.68 -5.93 -6.52
N ARG A 48 5.68 -5.27 -5.92
CA ARG A 48 6.83 -4.74 -6.66
C ARG A 48 7.67 -5.84 -7.29
N ALA A 49 7.89 -6.95 -6.58
CA ALA A 49 8.67 -8.09 -7.08
C ALA A 49 8.11 -8.70 -8.37
N ILE A 50 6.80 -8.61 -8.58
CA ILE A 50 6.14 -9.09 -9.81
C ILE A 50 5.78 -7.97 -10.80
N GLY A 51 6.30 -6.75 -10.60
CA GLY A 51 6.00 -5.59 -11.46
C GLY A 51 4.53 -5.17 -11.47
N ALA A 52 3.75 -5.56 -10.45
CA ALA A 52 2.30 -5.35 -10.37
C ALA A 52 1.90 -4.33 -9.30
N ALA A 53 2.85 -3.52 -8.81
CA ALA A 53 2.59 -2.51 -7.79
C ALA A 53 1.62 -1.44 -8.33
N PRO A 54 0.48 -1.20 -7.66
CA PRO A 54 -0.44 -0.12 -8.02
C PRO A 54 0.22 1.27 -8.02
N HIS A 55 1.20 1.47 -7.15
CA HIS A 55 1.98 2.70 -7.01
C HIS A 55 3.47 2.34 -6.95
N PRO A 56 4.12 2.12 -8.10
CA PRO A 56 5.51 1.66 -8.15
C PRO A 56 6.50 2.74 -7.71
N ASP A 57 6.17 4.02 -7.93
CA ASP A 57 7.05 5.16 -7.65
C ASP A 57 7.06 5.61 -6.18
N VAL A 58 6.14 5.09 -5.36
CA VAL A 58 6.05 5.43 -3.95
C VAL A 58 6.96 4.52 -3.16
N GLU A 59 7.99 5.05 -2.51
CA GLU A 59 8.79 4.32 -1.53
C GLU A 59 8.06 4.22 -0.19
N LEU A 60 8.09 3.04 0.42
CA LEU A 60 7.45 2.83 1.72
C LEU A 60 8.50 2.97 2.82
N PRO A 61 8.26 3.79 3.85
CA PRO A 61 9.14 3.86 5.01
C PRO A 61 9.14 2.54 5.80
N ASP A 62 10.01 2.46 6.80
CA ASP A 62 10.05 1.36 7.74
C ASP A 62 8.82 1.33 8.67
N GLU A 63 8.58 0.19 9.30
CA GLU A 63 7.45 0.01 10.19
C GLU A 63 7.48 0.96 11.39
N GLU A 64 8.65 1.20 11.99
CA GLU A 64 8.80 2.03 13.18
C GLU A 64 8.37 3.47 12.88
N SER A 65 8.88 4.04 11.78
CA SER A 65 8.50 5.35 11.28
C SER A 65 7.00 5.44 11.00
N MET A 66 6.39 4.41 10.40
CA MET A 66 4.95 4.38 10.17
C MET A 66 4.13 4.33 11.46
N GLN A 67 4.59 3.59 12.47
CA GLN A 67 3.93 3.50 13.77
C GLN A 67 4.01 4.83 14.52
N GLN A 68 5.20 5.41 14.63
CA GLN A 68 5.45 6.69 15.31
C GLN A 68 4.61 7.81 14.71
N ASN A 69 4.53 7.88 13.37
CA ASN A 69 3.80 8.92 12.66
C ASN A 69 2.33 8.57 12.40
N ARG A 70 1.83 7.44 12.92
CA ARG A 70 0.45 6.95 12.72
C ARG A 70 0.02 6.97 11.25
N ALA A 71 0.92 6.50 10.38
CA ALA A 71 0.77 6.57 8.93
C ALA A 71 -0.60 6.05 8.48
N SER A 72 -1.29 6.86 7.71
CA SER A 72 -2.66 6.57 7.29
C SER A 72 -2.72 6.15 5.82
N ARG A 73 -3.81 5.46 5.46
CA ARG A 73 -4.03 5.02 4.09
C ARG A 73 -5.48 5.16 3.67
N HIS A 74 -5.67 5.38 2.38
CA HIS A 74 -6.97 5.29 1.74
C HIS A 74 -7.53 3.85 1.84
N LYS A 75 -8.85 3.73 2.01
CA LYS A 75 -9.57 2.46 1.92
C LYS A 75 -9.39 1.84 0.53
N THR A 76 -9.36 2.66 -0.53
CA THR A 76 -9.13 2.18 -1.89
C THR A 76 -7.72 1.62 -2.05
N CYS A 77 -6.70 2.33 -1.55
CA CYS A 77 -5.33 1.81 -1.54
C CYS A 77 -5.22 0.49 -0.76
N ARG A 78 -5.88 0.37 0.39
CA ARG A 78 -5.96 -0.92 1.11
C ARG A 78 -6.58 -2.04 0.28
N LYS A 79 -7.62 -1.76 -0.52
CA LYS A 79 -8.23 -2.78 -1.40
C LYS A 79 -7.31 -3.21 -2.53
N LEU A 80 -6.45 -2.32 -3.02
CA LEU A 80 -5.44 -2.63 -4.03
C LEU A 80 -4.32 -3.51 -3.46
N TYR A 81 -3.85 -3.17 -2.26
CA TYR A 81 -2.82 -3.93 -1.53
C TYR A 81 -3.46 -4.93 -0.55
N ARG A 82 -4.16 -5.95 -1.06
CA ARG A 82 -4.74 -7.04 -0.26
C ARG A 82 -4.24 -8.41 -0.73
N PRO A 83 -4.19 -9.43 0.15
CA PRO A 83 -3.69 -10.76 -0.20
C PRO A 83 -4.38 -11.39 -1.42
N THR A 84 -5.71 -11.26 -1.53
CA THR A 84 -6.45 -11.77 -2.68
C THR A 84 -6.12 -11.06 -3.99
N ALA A 85 -5.78 -9.77 -3.95
CA ALA A 85 -5.32 -9.05 -5.14
C ALA A 85 -3.91 -9.47 -5.54
N LEU A 86 -3.06 -9.75 -4.55
CA LEU A 86 -1.71 -10.25 -4.79
C LEU A 86 -1.73 -11.66 -5.40
N ASP A 87 -2.57 -12.55 -4.90
CA ASP A 87 -2.74 -13.89 -5.46
C ASP A 87 -3.15 -13.85 -6.93
N ASN A 88 -4.16 -13.03 -7.26
CA ASN A 88 -4.56 -12.79 -8.65
C ASN A 88 -3.42 -12.21 -9.50
N ALA A 89 -2.64 -11.28 -8.95
CA ALA A 89 -1.49 -10.70 -9.66
C ALA A 89 -0.38 -11.74 -9.91
N LYS A 90 -0.09 -12.59 -8.92
CA LYS A 90 0.86 -13.72 -9.05
C LYS A 90 0.39 -14.73 -10.09
N LYS A 91 -0.90 -15.08 -10.10
CA LYS A 91 -1.48 -15.98 -11.11
C LYS A 91 -1.29 -15.42 -12.52
N ARG A 92 -1.66 -14.15 -12.74
CA ARG A 92 -1.47 -13.49 -14.04
C ARG A 92 -0.01 -13.42 -14.46
N TYR A 93 0.88 -13.13 -13.51
CA TYR A 93 2.33 -13.16 -13.73
C TYR A 93 2.81 -14.56 -14.17
N SER A 94 2.35 -15.62 -13.51
CA SER A 94 2.68 -17.01 -13.88
C SER A 94 2.12 -17.44 -15.25
N GLU A 95 1.01 -16.85 -15.68
CA GLU A 95 0.41 -17.06 -17.00
C GLU A 95 1.09 -16.24 -18.12
N GLY A 96 2.15 -15.48 -17.81
CA GLY A 96 2.84 -14.60 -18.76
C GLY A 96 2.05 -13.34 -19.12
N LEU A 97 0.89 -13.13 -18.49
CA LEU A 97 0.07 -11.95 -18.64
C LEU A 97 0.60 -10.87 -17.69
N LEU A 98 1.67 -10.17 -18.12
CA LEU A 98 2.13 -8.98 -17.41
C LEU A 98 0.94 -8.04 -17.17
N PRO A 99 0.72 -7.57 -15.94
CA PRO A 99 -0.37 -6.64 -15.71
C PRO A 99 -0.05 -5.37 -16.48
N ALA A 100 -0.81 -5.10 -17.54
CA ALA A 100 -0.95 -3.76 -18.08
C ALA A 100 -1.27 -2.88 -16.87
N ILE A 101 -0.30 -2.06 -16.45
CA ILE A 101 -0.45 -1.10 -15.38
C ILE A 101 -1.64 -0.25 -15.80
N ARG A 102 -2.84 -0.57 -15.32
CA ARG A 102 -3.97 0.31 -15.47
C ARG A 102 -3.59 1.53 -14.67
N ARG A 103 -3.07 2.54 -15.37
CA ARG A 103 -3.03 3.93 -14.94
C ARG A 103 -4.48 4.38 -14.73
N SER A 104 -5.13 3.86 -13.70
CA SER A 104 -6.32 4.50 -13.16
C SER A 104 -5.82 5.65 -12.29
N CYS A 105 -5.28 6.67 -12.97
CA CYS A 105 -5.39 8.04 -12.50
C CYS A 105 -6.88 8.35 -12.55
N TRP A 106 -7.57 8.22 -11.43
CA TRP A 106 -8.86 8.89 -11.28
C TRP A 106 -8.51 10.35 -11.00
N THR A 107 -8.76 11.16 -12.02
CA THR A 107 -8.80 12.63 -12.01
C THR A 107 -9.78 13.14 -10.99
#